data_AF-A0AB32UZ52-F1
#
_entry.id   AF-A0AB32UZ52-F1
#
_cell.length_a   1.000
_cell.length_b   1.000
_cell.length_c   1.000
_cell.angle_alpha   90.00
_cell.angle_beta   90.00
_cell.angle_gamma   90.00
#
_symmetry.space_group_name_H-M   'P 1'
#
loop_
_entity.id
_entity.type
_entity.pdbx_description
1 polymer ?
#
loop_
_entity_poly.entity_id
_entity_poly.type
_entity_poly.pdbx_seq_one_letter_code
_entity_poly.pdbx_strand_id
1 'polypeptide(L)'
;MKHGKKHRAEVAKSLPGWKRKFMSYKALKQQVKLVNPHFNGKKRSRLDNGKYSVGGSSERNSPVQDTGFTLLLDRELHKVNTFYIDKEEDYVISFRELQIRAENLNGDEEKLELQKDIVDFHAEMVMLLHFSVTNVTGLIKIVKKHKKKAGASVYSPYTTRVLQQPFFSTDLLYNLIRGCEAILDSLSPPSDP
;
A
#
# COMPACT_ATOMS: atom_id res chain seq x y z
N MET A 1 13.06 -8.14 -0.56
CA MET A 1 13.17 -6.95 -1.43
C MET A 1 13.91 -5.87 -0.68
N LYS A 2 14.98 -5.31 -1.27
CA LYS A 2 15.76 -4.22 -0.67
C LYS A 2 14.96 -2.87 -0.73
N HIS A 3 14.34 -2.54 -1.86
CA HIS A 3 13.60 -1.27 -2.05
C HIS A 3 12.36 -1.08 -1.17
N GLY A 4 11.40 -2.02 -1.15
CA GLY A 4 10.22 -1.89 -0.26
C GLY A 4 10.55 -1.95 1.23
N LYS A 5 11.73 -2.44 1.62
CA LYS A 5 12.23 -2.31 3.00
C LYS A 5 12.79 -0.90 3.24
N LYS A 6 13.52 -0.33 2.27
CA LYS A 6 14.01 1.04 2.29
C LYS A 6 12.88 2.06 2.44
N HIS A 7 11.85 2.02 1.58
CA HIS A 7 10.72 2.97 1.68
C HIS A 7 9.98 2.88 3.01
N ARG A 8 9.73 1.67 3.54
CA ARG A 8 9.15 1.52 4.88
C ARG A 8 10.05 2.03 5.99
N ALA A 9 11.36 1.89 5.85
CA ALA A 9 12.31 2.42 6.83
C ALA A 9 12.35 3.95 6.79
N GLU A 10 12.30 4.54 5.58
CA GLU A 10 12.22 5.99 5.38
C GLU A 10 10.94 6.55 6.03
N VAL A 11 9.78 5.97 5.70
CA VAL A 11 8.50 6.37 6.30
C VAL A 11 8.49 6.18 7.81
N ALA A 12 9.04 5.08 8.32
CA ALA A 12 9.11 4.87 9.77
C ALA A 12 10.11 5.79 10.48
N LYS A 13 11.09 6.35 9.76
CA LYS A 13 12.06 7.31 10.31
C LYS A 13 11.42 8.69 10.40
N SER A 14 10.80 9.16 9.32
CA SER A 14 10.19 10.49 9.29
C SER A 14 8.85 10.54 10.02
N LEU A 15 8.04 9.48 9.91
CA LEU A 15 6.69 9.38 10.49
C LEU A 15 6.50 8.05 11.23
N PRO A 16 7.07 7.91 12.45
CA PRO A 16 7.07 6.65 13.19
C PRO A 16 5.67 6.06 13.43
N GLY A 17 4.65 6.92 13.58
CA GLY A 17 3.25 6.53 13.76
C GLY A 17 2.67 5.69 12.61
N TRP A 18 3.21 5.85 11.40
CA TRP A 18 2.71 5.18 10.19
C TRP A 18 3.23 3.75 10.05
N LYS A 19 4.29 3.40 10.79
CA LYS A 19 4.95 2.09 10.70
C LYS A 19 3.99 0.92 10.86
N ARG A 20 3.00 1.04 11.77
CA ARG A 20 2.00 -0.01 12.05
C ARG A 20 0.82 -0.03 11.06
N LYS A 21 0.68 1.02 10.24
CA LYS A 21 -0.40 1.17 9.26
C LYS A 21 -0.11 0.42 7.96
N PHE A 22 1.17 0.14 7.66
CA PHE A 22 1.54 -0.70 6.53
C PHE A 22 0.97 -2.11 6.61
N MET A 23 0.70 -2.68 5.44
CA MET A 23 0.33 -4.09 5.29
C MET A 23 1.43 -5.02 5.83
N SER A 24 1.02 -5.98 6.65
CA SER A 24 1.85 -7.01 7.28
C SER A 24 2.18 -8.11 6.28
N TYR A 25 3.02 -7.77 5.31
CA TYR A 25 3.47 -8.69 4.27
C TYR A 25 4.08 -9.99 4.83
N LYS A 26 4.72 -9.93 6.01
CA LYS A 26 5.31 -11.11 6.67
C LYS A 26 4.21 -12.08 7.14
N ALA A 27 3.16 -11.58 7.78
CA ALA A 27 2.04 -12.40 8.26
C ALA A 27 1.26 -13.00 7.09
N LEU A 28 0.95 -12.20 6.07
CA LEU A 28 0.29 -12.71 4.85
C LEU A 28 1.14 -13.77 4.15
N LYS A 29 2.46 -13.58 4.07
CA LYS A 29 3.36 -14.60 3.50
C LYS A 29 3.36 -15.89 4.31
N GLN A 30 3.15 -15.85 5.62
CA GLN A 30 3.01 -17.05 6.45
C GLN A 30 1.71 -17.78 6.10
N GLN A 31 0.59 -17.08 5.97
CA GLN A 31 -0.67 -17.68 5.51
C GLN A 31 -0.53 -18.36 4.14
N VAL A 32 0.11 -17.69 3.18
CA VAL A 32 0.36 -18.31 1.86
C VAL A 32 1.19 -19.60 1.97
N LYS A 33 2.08 -19.75 2.96
CA LYS A 33 2.84 -21.01 3.12
C LYS A 33 1.95 -22.18 3.52
N LEU A 34 0.85 -21.92 4.23
CA LEU A 34 -0.07 -22.95 4.72
C LEU A 34 -0.97 -23.50 3.61
N VAL A 35 -1.27 -22.69 2.57
CA VAL A 35 -2.25 -22.99 1.49
C VAL A 35 -1.97 -24.25 0.65
N ASN A 36 -0.79 -24.88 0.76
CA ASN A 36 -0.59 -26.25 0.26
C ASN A 36 0.77 -26.77 0.74
N PRO A 37 0.85 -27.68 1.72
CA PRO A 37 2.13 -28.20 2.20
C PRO A 37 2.81 -29.16 1.21
N HIS A 38 2.05 -29.79 0.30
CA HIS A 38 2.56 -30.83 -0.62
C HIS A 38 3.40 -30.30 -1.81
N PHE A 39 3.43 -28.99 -2.06
CA PHE A 39 4.27 -28.39 -3.10
C PHE A 39 5.68 -28.00 -2.63
N ASN A 40 6.01 -28.19 -1.35
CA ASN A 40 7.40 -28.08 -0.88
C ASN A 40 8.14 -29.37 -1.24
N GLY A 41 8.82 -29.36 -2.39
CA GLY A 41 9.42 -30.53 -3.02
C GLY A 41 10.20 -31.46 -2.08
N LYS A 42 9.79 -32.73 -2.06
CA LYS A 42 10.73 -33.84 -1.89
C LYS A 42 11.10 -34.34 -3.29
N LYS A 43 12.42 -34.48 -3.49
CA LYS A 43 13.09 -35.07 -4.66
C LYS A 43 12.28 -36.22 -5.24
N ARG A 44 12.15 -36.22 -6.58
CA ARG A 44 11.88 -37.43 -7.37
C ARG A 44 12.94 -38.48 -6.99
N SER A 45 12.62 -39.42 -6.10
CA SER A 45 13.33 -40.70 -6.10
C SER A 45 12.84 -41.45 -7.32
N ARG A 46 13.74 -41.64 -8.28
CA ARG A 46 13.58 -42.68 -9.31
C ARG A 46 13.37 -44.00 -8.59
N LEU A 47 12.18 -44.59 -8.73
CA LEU A 47 12.01 -46.03 -8.72
C LEU A 47 10.85 -46.38 -9.63
N ASP A 48 11.24 -47.15 -10.63
CA ASP A 48 10.45 -47.93 -11.56
C ASP A 48 9.45 -48.83 -10.83
N ASN A 49 8.22 -48.91 -11.33
CA ASN A 49 7.57 -50.16 -11.79
C ASN A 49 6.04 -49.95 -11.83
N GLY A 50 5.42 -50.34 -12.94
CA GLY A 50 4.02 -50.08 -13.25
C GLY A 50 3.02 -50.92 -12.45
N LYS A 51 1.84 -50.36 -12.19
CA LYS A 51 0.54 -51.06 -12.30
C LYS A 51 -0.62 -50.10 -12.13
N TYR A 52 -1.64 -50.33 -12.97
CA TYR A 52 -2.94 -49.69 -12.99
C TYR A 52 -3.58 -49.51 -11.61
N SER A 53 -4.11 -48.32 -11.33
CA SER A 53 -5.31 -48.16 -10.50
C SER A 53 -6.02 -46.84 -10.83
N VAL A 54 -7.31 -47.01 -11.11
CA VAL A 54 -8.35 -46.03 -11.38
C VAL A 54 -8.72 -45.28 -10.10
N GLY A 55 -9.08 -44.00 -10.24
CA GLY A 55 -9.98 -43.31 -9.31
C GLY A 55 -9.31 -42.59 -8.14
N GLY A 56 -9.41 -41.26 -8.13
CA GLY A 56 -9.06 -40.46 -6.95
C GLY A 56 -8.82 -38.99 -7.28
N SER A 57 -9.88 -38.28 -7.65
CA SER A 57 -9.96 -36.82 -7.60
C SER A 57 -9.42 -36.32 -6.24
N SER A 58 -8.20 -35.78 -6.23
CA SER A 58 -7.72 -34.98 -5.10
C SER A 58 -8.14 -33.53 -5.28
N GLU A 59 -9.45 -33.32 -5.35
CA GLU A 59 -10.09 -32.10 -4.86
C GLU A 59 -9.96 -32.10 -3.32
N ARG A 60 -8.78 -31.72 -2.83
CA ARG A 60 -8.57 -31.55 -1.38
C ARG A 60 -7.85 -30.24 -1.04
N ASN A 61 -8.08 -29.21 -1.85
CA ASN A 61 -7.92 -27.84 -1.35
C ASN A 61 -9.14 -27.55 -0.44
N SER A 62 -9.00 -27.82 0.85
CA SER A 62 -10.06 -27.51 1.81
C SER A 62 -10.37 -25.99 1.78
N PRO A 63 -11.65 -25.58 1.66
CA PRO A 63 -12.06 -24.17 1.68
C PRO A 63 -11.52 -23.40 2.90
N VAL A 64 -11.30 -24.11 4.01
CA VAL A 64 -10.90 -23.55 5.32
C VAL A 64 -9.50 -22.92 5.31
N GLN A 65 -8.59 -23.32 4.43
CA GLN A 65 -7.23 -22.75 4.37
C GLN A 65 -7.16 -21.51 3.47
N ASP A 66 -7.97 -21.46 2.41
CA ASP A 66 -8.13 -20.28 1.56
C ASP A 66 -8.86 -19.15 2.29
N THR A 67 -9.79 -19.49 3.20
CA THR A 67 -10.46 -18.50 4.06
C THR A 67 -9.48 -17.78 4.99
N GLY A 68 -8.44 -18.44 5.51
CA GLY A 68 -7.50 -17.81 6.45
C GLY A 68 -6.64 -16.71 5.82
N PHE A 69 -6.18 -16.93 4.58
CA PHE A 69 -5.45 -15.92 3.82
C PHE A 69 -6.36 -14.74 3.46
N THR A 70 -7.54 -15.04 2.93
CA THR A 70 -8.53 -14.04 2.48
C THR A 70 -8.98 -13.14 3.63
N LEU A 71 -9.35 -13.73 4.79
CA LEU A 71 -9.74 -12.96 5.98
C LEU A 71 -8.63 -12.04 6.49
N LEU A 72 -7.38 -12.53 6.53
CA LEU A 72 -6.25 -11.70 6.94
C LEU A 72 -5.98 -10.59 5.92
N LEU A 73 -6.09 -10.88 4.63
CA LEU A 73 -5.90 -9.90 3.58
C LEU A 73 -6.95 -8.79 3.67
N ASP A 74 -8.23 -9.14 3.83
CA ASP A 74 -9.31 -8.17 3.97
C ASP A 74 -9.11 -7.25 5.18
N ARG A 75 -8.71 -7.81 6.33
CA ARG A 75 -8.37 -7.02 7.52
C ARG A 75 -7.23 -6.04 7.25
N GLU A 76 -6.19 -6.50 6.57
CA GLU A 76 -5.04 -5.67 6.25
C GLU A 76 -5.38 -4.60 5.21
N LEU A 77 -6.24 -4.90 4.23
CA LEU A 77 -6.74 -3.93 3.26
C LEU A 77 -7.59 -2.87 3.94
N HIS A 78 -8.54 -3.26 4.80
CA HIS A 78 -9.36 -2.33 5.56
C HIS A 78 -8.49 -1.35 6.37
N LYS A 79 -7.51 -1.87 7.12
CA LYS A 79 -6.56 -1.03 7.87
C LYS A 79 -5.82 -0.01 6.99
N VAL A 80 -5.32 -0.43 5.84
CA VAL A 80 -4.57 0.45 4.93
C VAL A 80 -5.51 1.48 4.28
N ASN A 81 -6.71 1.07 3.86
CA ASN A 81 -7.72 1.95 3.28
C ASN A 81 -8.18 3.01 4.27
N THR A 82 -8.57 2.61 5.49
CA THR A 82 -8.99 3.54 6.54
C THR A 82 -7.91 4.59 6.78
N PHE A 83 -6.67 4.15 7.02
CA PHE A 83 -5.57 5.10 7.22
C PHE A 83 -5.33 6.04 6.04
N TYR A 84 -5.46 5.56 4.80
CA TYR A 84 -5.24 6.38 3.62
C TYR A 84 -6.33 7.43 3.44
N ILE A 85 -7.60 7.02 3.58
CA ILE A 85 -8.77 7.91 3.46
C ILE A 85 -8.76 8.95 4.56
N ASP A 86 -8.56 8.54 5.82
CA ASP A 86 -8.48 9.47 6.96
C ASP A 86 -7.43 10.57 6.67
N LYS A 87 -6.29 10.19 6.08
CA LYS A 87 -5.23 11.14 5.72
C LYS A 87 -5.60 12.05 4.56
N GLU A 88 -6.27 11.54 3.54
CA GLU A 88 -6.75 12.38 2.44
C GLU A 88 -7.77 13.42 2.93
N GLU A 89 -8.66 13.03 3.85
CA GLU A 89 -9.63 13.94 4.49
C GLU A 89 -8.91 15.03 5.31
N ASP A 90 -7.96 14.63 6.17
CA ASP A 90 -7.13 15.57 6.93
C ASP A 90 -6.45 16.59 5.99
N TYR A 91 -5.90 16.11 4.88
CA TYR A 91 -5.15 16.96 3.95
C TYR A 91 -6.03 17.95 3.20
N VAL A 92 -7.27 17.58 2.85
CA VAL A 92 -8.21 18.53 2.23
C VAL A 92 -8.50 19.69 3.20
N ILE A 93 -8.68 19.38 4.49
CA ILE A 93 -8.93 20.39 5.52
C ILE A 93 -7.69 21.26 5.72
N SER A 94 -6.51 20.67 5.97
CA SER A 94 -5.27 21.41 6.20
C SER A 94 -4.88 22.27 5.00
N PHE A 95 -5.09 21.77 3.77
CA PHE A 95 -4.84 22.57 2.58
C PHE A 95 -5.72 23.82 2.52
N ARG A 96 -7.01 23.69 2.89
CA ARG A 96 -7.92 24.84 2.94
C ARG A 96 -7.50 25.87 3.99
N GLU A 97 -7.03 25.42 5.15
CA GLU A 97 -6.50 26.30 6.20
C GLU A 97 -5.24 27.05 5.74
N LEU A 98 -4.33 26.38 5.04
CA LEU A 98 -3.13 27.00 4.47
C LEU A 98 -3.49 28.06 3.40
N GLN A 99 -4.50 27.80 2.57
CA GLN A 99 -5.00 28.80 1.61
C GLN A 99 -5.52 30.05 2.32
N ILE A 100 -6.36 29.88 3.35
CA ILE A 100 -6.90 31.01 4.12
C ILE A 100 -5.77 31.81 4.77
N ARG A 101 -4.77 31.14 5.34
CA ARG A 101 -3.59 31.83 5.90
C ARG A 101 -2.84 32.62 4.83
N ALA A 102 -2.64 32.06 3.64
CA ALA A 102 -1.99 32.75 2.52
C ALA A 102 -2.77 34.01 2.08
N GLU A 103 -4.10 33.94 2.06
CA GLU A 103 -4.97 35.06 1.70
C GLU A 103 -4.95 36.22 2.73
N ASN A 104 -4.62 35.92 4.00
CA ASN A 104 -4.67 36.87 5.11
C ASN A 104 -3.29 37.26 5.68
N LEU A 105 -2.22 37.06 4.91
CA LEU A 105 -0.84 37.36 5.33
C LEU A 105 -0.62 38.83 5.67
N ASN A 106 -0.01 39.10 6.83
CA ASN A 106 0.24 40.44 7.35
C ASN A 106 1.71 40.72 7.70
N GLY A 107 2.68 40.06 7.06
CA GLY A 107 4.09 40.38 7.22
C GLY A 107 5.05 39.28 6.75
N ASP A 108 6.34 39.62 6.70
CA ASP A 108 7.38 38.72 6.20
C ASP A 108 7.69 37.54 7.12
N GLU A 109 7.57 37.71 8.44
CA GLU A 109 7.77 36.62 9.41
C GLU A 109 6.65 35.57 9.31
N GLU A 110 5.39 36.02 9.27
CA GLU A 110 4.22 35.15 9.07
C GLU A 110 4.28 34.42 7.71
N LYS A 111 4.78 35.10 6.69
CA LYS A 111 5.02 34.55 5.37
C LYS A 111 6.08 33.43 5.40
N LEU A 112 7.20 33.63 6.07
CA LEU A 112 8.25 32.62 6.20
C LEU A 112 7.75 31.39 6.98
N GLU A 113 6.99 31.61 8.05
CA GLU A 113 6.37 30.53 8.82
C GLU A 113 5.38 29.74 7.96
N LEU A 114 4.51 30.42 7.22
CA LEU A 114 3.58 29.79 6.29
C LEU A 114 4.31 28.98 5.20
N GLN A 115 5.38 29.51 4.61
CA GLN A 115 6.18 28.78 3.63
C GLN A 115 6.74 27.47 4.20
N LYS A 116 7.25 27.51 5.44
CA LYS A 116 7.74 26.32 6.13
C LYS A 116 6.62 25.30 6.35
N ASP A 117 5.46 25.75 6.84
CA ASP A 117 4.30 24.87 7.06
C ASP A 117 3.83 24.20 5.76
N ILE A 118 3.81 24.94 4.65
CA ILE A 118 3.45 24.39 3.33
C ILE A 118 4.48 23.34 2.87
N VAL A 119 5.78 23.59 3.08
CA VAL A 119 6.83 22.63 2.72
C VAL A 119 6.74 21.35 3.56
N ASP A 120 6.50 21.47 4.86
CA ASP A 120 6.32 20.33 5.76
C ASP A 120 5.06 19.52 5.39
N PHE A 121 3.95 20.21 5.09
CA PHE A 121 2.70 19.59 4.61
C PHE A 121 2.88 18.86 3.27
N HIS A 122 3.55 19.51 2.31
CA HIS A 122 3.92 18.90 1.04
C HIS A 122 4.77 17.64 1.24
N ALA A 123 5.78 17.69 2.12
CA ALA A 123 6.62 16.54 2.43
C ALA A 123 5.81 15.38 3.02
N GLU A 124 4.86 15.64 3.92
CA GLU A 124 3.97 14.60 4.48
C GLU A 124 3.10 13.93 3.39
N MET A 125 2.55 14.70 2.44
CA MET A 125 1.81 14.14 1.30
C MET A 125 2.68 13.25 0.41
N VAL A 126 3.92 13.66 0.13
CA VAL A 126 4.89 12.83 -0.59
C VAL A 126 5.17 11.53 0.18
N MET A 127 5.21 11.56 1.50
CA MET A 127 5.34 10.34 2.31
C MET A 127 4.11 9.43 2.18
N LEU A 128 2.90 9.98 2.02
CA LEU A 128 1.68 9.20 1.79
C LEU A 128 1.68 8.54 0.39
N LEU A 129 2.21 9.21 -0.64
CA LEU A 129 2.46 8.58 -1.95
C LEU A 129 3.40 7.38 -1.82
N HIS A 130 4.49 7.51 -1.07
CA HIS A 130 5.40 6.40 -0.80
C HIS A 130 4.71 5.26 -0.03
N PHE A 131 3.84 5.60 0.91
CA PHE A 131 3.01 4.64 1.64
C PHE A 131 2.10 3.86 0.68
N SER A 132 1.37 4.55 -0.19
CA SER A 132 0.51 3.95 -1.22
C SER A 132 1.29 2.98 -2.11
N VAL A 133 2.33 3.45 -2.82
CA VAL A 133 3.13 2.64 -3.77
C VAL A 133 3.71 1.39 -3.09
N THR A 134 4.14 1.52 -1.85
CA THR A 134 4.68 0.40 -1.06
C THR A 134 3.60 -0.65 -0.78
N ASN A 135 2.39 -0.24 -0.37
CA ASN A 135 1.28 -1.14 -0.09
C ASN A 135 0.72 -1.77 -1.38
N VAL A 136 0.54 -0.99 -2.46
CA VAL A 136 0.14 -1.49 -3.80
C VAL A 136 1.09 -2.59 -4.27
N THR A 137 2.40 -2.31 -4.21
CA THR A 137 3.43 -3.29 -4.59
C THR A 137 3.37 -4.53 -3.71
N GLY A 138 3.15 -4.37 -2.41
CA GLY A 138 2.99 -5.46 -1.45
C GLY A 138 1.80 -6.34 -1.78
N LEU A 139 0.66 -5.72 -2.09
CA LEU A 139 -0.60 -6.37 -2.41
C LEU A 139 -0.50 -7.19 -3.70
N ILE A 140 -0.06 -6.56 -4.79
CA ILE A 140 0.10 -7.25 -6.09
C ILE A 140 1.01 -8.47 -5.92
N LYS A 141 2.09 -8.34 -5.15
CA LYS A 141 3.03 -9.45 -4.92
C LYS A 141 2.45 -10.57 -4.07
N ILE A 142 1.71 -10.26 -3.02
CA ILE A 142 1.16 -11.29 -2.14
C ILE A 142 0.03 -12.05 -2.81
N VAL A 143 -0.83 -11.35 -3.56
CA VAL A 143 -1.90 -11.92 -4.37
C VAL A 143 -1.32 -12.82 -5.47
N LYS A 144 -0.32 -12.34 -6.23
CA LYS A 144 0.39 -13.17 -7.22
C LYS A 144 1.04 -14.41 -6.58
N LYS A 145 1.60 -14.27 -5.38
CA LYS A 145 2.21 -15.39 -4.65
C LYS A 145 1.17 -16.41 -4.20
N HIS A 146 0.03 -15.96 -3.70
CA HIS A 146 -1.10 -16.81 -3.34
C HIS A 146 -1.60 -17.59 -4.54
N LYS A 147 -1.92 -16.89 -5.66
CA LYS A 147 -2.36 -17.51 -6.92
C LYS A 147 -1.41 -18.60 -7.41
N LYS A 148 -0.10 -18.35 -7.39
CA LYS A 148 0.91 -19.35 -7.80
C LYS A 148 0.88 -20.61 -6.93
N LYS A 149 0.53 -20.49 -5.64
CA LYS A 149 0.54 -21.59 -4.67
C LYS A 149 -0.80 -22.31 -4.55
N ALA A 150 -1.93 -21.63 -4.76
CA ALA A 150 -3.27 -22.22 -4.76
C ALA A 150 -3.58 -23.07 -6.02
N GLY A 151 -2.74 -22.99 -7.06
CA GLY A 151 -2.96 -23.64 -8.35
C GLY A 151 -3.53 -22.65 -9.36
N ALA A 152 -2.95 -22.63 -10.56
CA ALA A 152 -3.13 -21.55 -11.55
C ALA A 152 -4.57 -21.39 -12.10
N SER A 153 -5.50 -22.28 -11.79
CA SER A 153 -6.83 -22.37 -12.42
C SER A 153 -7.95 -21.62 -11.70
N VAL A 154 -7.72 -21.05 -10.52
CA VAL A 154 -8.79 -20.31 -9.81
C VAL A 154 -8.61 -18.81 -10.07
N TYR A 155 -9.21 -18.32 -11.15
CA TYR A 155 -9.48 -16.88 -11.29
C TYR A 155 -10.66 -16.55 -10.37
N SER A 156 -10.37 -16.32 -9.10
CA SER A 156 -11.42 -15.93 -8.14
C SER A 156 -11.80 -14.45 -8.36
N PRO A 157 -13.10 -14.10 -8.44
CA PRO A 157 -13.61 -12.73 -8.44
C PRO A 157 -13.03 -11.85 -7.33
N TYR A 158 -12.58 -12.48 -6.24
CA TYR A 158 -11.85 -11.86 -5.15
C TYR A 158 -10.59 -11.11 -5.63
N THR A 159 -9.84 -11.68 -6.57
CA THR A 159 -8.59 -11.10 -7.08
C THR A 159 -8.83 -9.78 -7.79
N THR A 160 -9.93 -9.65 -8.54
CA THR A 160 -10.30 -8.42 -9.25
C THR A 160 -10.69 -7.33 -8.27
N ARG A 161 -11.51 -7.65 -7.27
CA ARG A 161 -11.95 -6.70 -6.23
C ARG A 161 -10.78 -6.18 -5.39
N VAL A 162 -9.84 -7.04 -5.06
CA VAL A 162 -8.64 -6.69 -4.28
C VAL A 162 -7.75 -5.68 -5.02
N LEU A 163 -7.84 -5.55 -6.34
CA LEU A 163 -7.05 -4.58 -7.12
C LEU A 163 -7.73 -3.22 -7.25
N GLN A 164 -8.93 -3.05 -6.71
CA GLN A 164 -9.65 -1.78 -6.67
C GLN A 164 -9.72 -1.32 -5.21
N GLN A 165 -8.68 -0.63 -4.75
CA GLN A 165 -8.60 -0.16 -3.36
C GLN A 165 -8.37 1.35 -3.36
N PRO A 166 -8.99 2.11 -2.46
CA PRO A 166 -8.81 3.55 -2.32
C PRO A 166 -7.34 4.01 -2.37
N PHE A 167 -6.42 3.32 -1.67
CA PHE A 167 -5.00 3.68 -1.69
C PHE A 167 -4.28 3.48 -3.04
N PHE A 168 -4.96 3.05 -4.11
CA PHE A 168 -4.42 3.04 -5.47
C PHE A 168 -4.62 4.38 -6.19
N SER A 169 -5.63 5.16 -5.79
CA SER A 169 -5.95 6.45 -6.37
C SER A 169 -5.11 7.52 -5.70
N THR A 170 -4.31 8.26 -6.47
CA THR A 170 -3.40 9.28 -5.94
C THR A 170 -3.65 10.66 -6.55
N ASP A 171 -4.68 10.81 -7.37
CA ASP A 171 -4.99 12.05 -8.10
C ASP A 171 -5.26 13.22 -7.14
N LEU A 172 -5.95 12.98 -6.03
CA LEU A 172 -6.17 13.98 -4.99
C LEU A 172 -4.85 14.50 -4.42
N LEU A 173 -3.94 13.60 -4.03
CA LEU A 173 -2.62 13.99 -3.53
C LEU A 173 -1.83 14.80 -4.55
N TYR A 174 -1.87 14.42 -5.82
CA TYR A 174 -1.22 15.20 -6.89
C TYR A 174 -1.80 16.60 -7.00
N ASN A 175 -3.13 16.75 -6.95
CA ASN A 175 -3.78 18.05 -7.00
C ASN A 175 -3.43 18.93 -5.79
N LEU A 176 -3.40 18.36 -4.58
CA LEU A 176 -3.03 19.09 -3.37
C LEU A 176 -1.55 19.51 -3.37
N ILE A 177 -0.65 18.63 -3.83
CA ILE A 177 0.78 18.94 -4.01
C ILE A 177 0.96 20.10 -4.98
N ARG A 178 0.30 20.06 -6.14
CA ARG A 178 0.30 21.16 -7.11
C ARG A 178 -0.26 22.46 -6.54
N GLY A 179 -1.28 22.36 -5.69
CA GLY A 179 -1.82 23.50 -4.95
C GLY A 179 -0.79 24.11 -4.00
N CYS A 180 -0.02 23.30 -3.29
CA CYS A 180 1.06 23.77 -2.42
C CYS A 180 2.16 24.48 -3.20
N GLU A 181 2.59 23.91 -4.33
CA GLU A 181 3.55 24.53 -5.25
C GLU A 181 3.07 25.92 -5.69
N ALA A 182 1.79 26.03 -6.11
CA ALA A 182 1.22 27.31 -6.55
C ALA A 182 1.17 28.37 -5.44
N ILE A 183 0.86 27.97 -4.19
CA ILE A 183 0.90 28.90 -3.06
C ILE A 183 2.35 29.36 -2.83
N LEU A 184 3.33 28.45 -2.78
CA LEU A 184 4.74 28.79 -2.59
C LEU A 184 5.27 29.73 -3.69
N ASP A 185 4.90 29.49 -4.95
CA ASP A 185 5.25 30.35 -6.07
C ASP A 185 4.69 31.77 -5.89
N SER A 186 3.43 31.89 -5.46
CA SER A 186 2.80 33.20 -5.18
C SER A 186 3.44 33.95 -4.01
N LEU A 187 4.04 33.22 -3.07
CA LEU A 187 4.76 33.78 -1.93
C LEU A 187 6.23 34.07 -2.28
N SER A 188 6.75 33.60 -3.40
CA SER A 188 8.15 33.86 -3.74
C SER A 188 8.35 35.32 -4.15
N PRO A 189 9.51 35.94 -3.84
CA PRO A 189 9.81 37.27 -4.34
C PRO A 189 9.79 37.26 -5.89
N PRO A 190 9.43 38.38 -6.54
CA PRO A 190 9.50 38.47 -7.99
C PRO A 190 10.93 38.15 -8.47
N SER A 191 11.04 37.30 -9.48
CA SER A 191 12.32 37.00 -10.11
C SER A 191 12.95 38.30 -10.63
N ASP A 192 14.10 38.71 -10.09
CA ASP A 192 14.84 39.85 -10.63
C ASP A 192 15.26 39.53 -12.09
N PRO A 193 15.11 40.51 -13.02
CA PRO A 193 15.43 40.35 -14.43
C PRO A 193 16.93 40.21 -14.74
#